data_AF-A0A1D6Q6C6-F1
#
_entry.id   AF-A0A1D6Q6C6-F1
#
_cell.length_a   1.000
_cell.length_b   1.000
_cell.length_c   1.000
_cell.angle_alpha   90.00
_cell.angle_beta   90.00
_cell.angle_gamma   90.00
#
_symmetry.space_group_name_H-M   'P 1'
#
loop_
_entity.id
_entity.type
_entity.pdbx_description
1 polymer ?
#
loop_
_entity_poly.entity_id
_entity_poly.type
_entity_poly.pdbx_seq_one_letter_code
_entity_poly.pdbx_strand_id
1 'polypeptide(L)'
;MVPQPVLAVLFLYPLTSLDEEKEESSVSAATSTSAGKELSKKVYFTKQTVGNACGTVGVIHAIGNATSQIKLVEGSYFEKFYKQTADMDPAQRAAFLEEDDEMEDAHSVAASAGDTDANVDVNEHFVCFSCVDGELYELDGRKSQPTSHGP
;
A
#
# COMPACT_ATOMS: atom_id res chain seq x y z
N MET A 1 14.13 -21.28 0.52
CA MET A 1 14.69 -20.36 -0.50
C MET A 1 13.53 -19.67 -1.20
N VAL A 2 13.67 -18.40 -1.62
CA VAL A 2 12.58 -17.61 -2.23
C VAL A 2 12.47 -17.91 -3.74
N PRO A 3 11.31 -18.38 -4.24
CA PRO A 3 11.08 -18.60 -5.66
C PRO A 3 11.21 -17.31 -6.49
N GLN A 4 11.59 -17.45 -7.77
CA GLN A 4 11.76 -16.33 -8.69
C GLN A 4 10.78 -16.45 -9.87
N PRO A 5 10.33 -15.31 -10.44
CA PRO A 5 10.65 -13.93 -10.05
C PRO A 5 9.88 -13.44 -8.81
N VAL A 6 10.43 -12.45 -8.10
CA VAL A 6 9.75 -11.72 -7.00
C VAL A 6 9.28 -10.38 -7.54
N LEU A 7 7.98 -10.10 -7.42
CA LEU A 7 7.37 -8.88 -7.95
C LEU A 7 7.16 -7.79 -6.90
N ALA A 8 6.97 -8.21 -5.64
CA ALA A 8 6.81 -7.31 -4.51
C ALA A 8 7.29 -7.98 -3.22
N VAL A 9 7.64 -7.17 -2.23
CA VAL A 9 7.97 -7.61 -0.86
C VAL A 9 7.10 -6.83 0.12
N LEU A 10 6.37 -7.55 0.97
CA LEU A 10 5.73 -6.95 2.15
C LEU A 10 6.68 -7.08 3.33
N PHE A 11 6.97 -5.95 3.97
CA PHE A 11 7.86 -5.87 5.11
C PHE A 11 7.08 -5.39 6.33
N LEU A 12 7.07 -6.20 7.38
CA LEU A 12 6.51 -5.86 8.68
C LEU A 12 7.62 -5.36 9.60
N TYR A 13 7.45 -4.18 10.19
CA TYR A 13 8.41 -3.63 11.14
C TYR A 13 7.70 -2.87 12.27
N PRO A 14 8.29 -2.81 13.48
CA PRO A 14 7.74 -2.02 14.57
C PRO A 14 7.93 -0.53 14.28
N LEU A 15 6.87 0.25 14.48
CA LEU A 15 6.94 1.70 14.42
C LEU A 15 7.65 2.23 15.67
N THR A 16 8.48 3.25 15.48
CA THR A 16 9.11 3.98 16.58
C THR A 16 8.56 5.40 16.64
N SER A 17 8.71 6.06 17.78
CA SER A 17 8.33 7.48 17.93
C SER A 17 9.00 8.39 16.89
N LEU A 18 10.21 8.02 16.43
CA LEU A 18 10.92 8.73 15.37
C LEU A 18 10.23 8.61 14.00
N ASP A 19 9.53 7.51 13.76
CA ASP A 19 8.78 7.30 12.51
C ASP A 19 7.52 8.18 12.52
N GLU A 20 6.85 8.29 13.67
CA GLU A 20 5.69 9.17 13.84
C GLU A 20 6.04 10.65 13.64
N GLU A 21 7.15 11.11 14.25
CA GLU A 21 7.66 12.48 14.08
C GLU A 21 8.05 12.79 12.62
N LYS A 22 8.61 11.80 11.91
CA LYS A 22 8.95 11.93 10.49
C LYS A 22 7.71 12.03 9.61
N GLU A 23 6.68 11.25 9.90
CA GLU A 23 5.41 11.33 9.17
C GLU A 23 4.77 12.72 9.37
N GLU A 24 4.63 13.20 10.61
CA GLU A 24 4.07 14.52 10.89
C GLU A 24 4.87 15.66 10.23
N SER A 25 6.20 15.59 10.29
CA SER A 25 7.07 16.58 9.63
C SER A 25 7.00 16.48 8.11
N SER A 26 6.82 15.30 7.51
CA SER A 26 6.65 15.14 6.07
C SER A 26 5.31 15.70 5.56
N VAL A 27 4.23 15.57 6.35
CA VAL A 27 2.91 16.15 6.03
C VAL A 27 2.97 17.68 6.05
N SER A 28 3.69 18.27 7.01
CA SER A 28 3.89 19.73 7.06
C SER A 28 4.84 20.25 5.97
N ALA A 29 5.85 19.46 5.59
CA ALA A 29 6.79 19.77 4.52
C ALA A 29 6.22 19.58 3.10
N ALA A 30 5.16 18.80 2.91
CA ALA A 30 4.48 18.65 1.61
C ALA A 30 3.90 19.97 1.05
N THR A 31 3.77 20.99 1.91
CA THR A 31 3.45 22.39 1.53
C THR A 31 4.64 23.16 0.93
N SER A 32 5.84 22.59 0.98
CA SER A 32 7.09 23.16 0.47
C SER A 32 7.67 22.22 -0.59
N THR A 33 7.45 22.56 -1.85
CA THR A 33 7.97 21.86 -3.03
C THR A 33 9.50 21.75 -2.99
N SER A 34 10.02 20.68 -2.39
CA SER A 34 11.40 20.27 -2.62
C SER A 34 11.47 19.51 -3.94
N ALA A 35 12.47 19.87 -4.76
CA ALA A 35 12.71 19.33 -6.09
C ALA A 35 13.07 17.84 -6.04
N GLY A 36 12.07 16.98 -5.86
CA GLY A 36 12.17 15.54 -6.02
C GLY A 36 12.04 15.16 -7.50
N LYS A 37 12.70 14.07 -7.88
CA LYS A 37 12.50 13.41 -9.18
C LYS A 37 11.00 13.11 -9.35
N GLU A 38 10.43 13.47 -10.49
CA GLU A 38 9.03 13.15 -10.83
C GLU A 38 8.79 11.64 -10.69
N LEU A 39 7.90 11.24 -9.79
CA LEU A 39 7.51 9.84 -9.60
C LEU A 39 6.80 9.33 -10.85
N SER A 40 6.97 8.04 -11.19
CA SER A 40 6.24 7.48 -12.33
C SER A 40 4.73 7.54 -12.08
N LYS A 41 3.98 8.09 -13.05
CA LYS A 41 2.50 8.12 -13.03
C LYS A 41 1.87 6.72 -13.07
N LYS A 42 2.66 5.67 -13.34
CA LYS A 42 2.19 4.27 -13.32
C LYS A 42 2.18 3.66 -11.93
N VAL A 43 2.81 4.31 -10.93
CA VAL A 43 2.80 3.82 -9.56
C VAL A 43 1.36 3.90 -9.03
N TYR A 44 0.79 2.75 -8.69
CA TYR A 44 -0.50 2.67 -8.02
C TYR A 44 -0.28 2.84 -6.51
N PHE A 45 -0.81 3.90 -5.95
CA PHE A 45 -0.68 4.25 -4.53
C PHE A 45 -2.02 4.66 -3.95
N THR A 46 -2.32 4.19 -2.75
CA THR A 46 -3.48 4.57 -1.94
C THR A 46 -3.01 4.94 -0.54
N LYS A 47 -3.66 5.93 0.08
CA LYS A 47 -3.45 6.18 1.50
C LYS A 47 -4.11 5.08 2.34
N GLN A 48 -3.63 4.94 3.56
CA GLN A 48 -4.27 4.19 4.61
C GLN A 48 -4.95 5.16 5.56
N THR A 49 -6.27 5.04 5.65
CA THR A 49 -7.12 5.86 6.52
C THR A 49 -7.93 5.01 7.50
N VAL A 50 -8.01 3.70 7.25
CA VAL A 50 -8.59 2.70 8.15
C VAL A 50 -7.50 2.15 9.08
N GLY A 51 -7.81 2.11 10.39
CA GLY A 51 -6.93 1.52 11.40
C GLY A 51 -6.68 0.04 11.16
N ASN A 52 -5.46 -0.44 11.41
CA ASN A 52 -5.04 -1.84 11.22
C ASN A 52 -5.21 -2.43 9.80
N ALA A 53 -5.50 -1.59 8.79
CA ALA A 53 -5.64 -2.03 7.40
C ALA A 53 -4.30 -2.11 6.62
N CYS A 54 -3.15 -1.88 7.27
CA CYS A 54 -1.83 -1.81 6.61
C CYS A 54 -1.48 -3.08 5.81
N GLY A 55 -1.89 -4.26 6.29
CA GLY A 55 -1.73 -5.51 5.56
C GLY A 55 -2.52 -5.54 4.24
N THR A 56 -3.79 -5.14 4.28
CA THR A 56 -4.64 -5.03 3.08
C THR A 56 -4.10 -3.98 2.11
N VAL A 57 -3.73 -2.80 2.61
CA VAL A 57 -3.13 -1.73 1.79
C VAL A 57 -1.83 -2.20 1.15
N GLY A 58 -0.99 -2.94 1.89
CA GLY A 58 0.22 -3.57 1.37
C GLY A 58 -0.07 -4.53 0.21
N VAL A 59 -1.07 -5.40 0.33
CA VAL A 59 -1.49 -6.32 -0.74
C VAL A 59 -2.02 -5.56 -1.96
N ILE A 60 -2.83 -4.52 -1.75
CA ILE A 60 -3.32 -3.65 -2.82
C ILE A 60 -2.15 -2.98 -3.56
N HIS A 61 -1.13 -2.51 -2.84
CA HIS A 61 0.07 -1.95 -3.44
C HIS A 61 0.86 -3.00 -4.23
N ALA A 62 1.05 -4.21 -3.68
CA ALA A 62 1.79 -5.28 -4.34
C ALA A 62 1.14 -5.71 -5.65
N ILE A 63 -0.17 -5.98 -5.65
CA ILE A 63 -0.89 -6.44 -6.83
C ILE A 63 -1.00 -5.32 -7.87
N GLY A 64 -1.37 -4.10 -7.44
CA GLY A 64 -1.61 -2.96 -8.33
C GLY A 64 -0.37 -2.57 -9.15
N ASN A 65 0.81 -2.66 -8.53
CA ASN A 65 2.09 -2.35 -9.18
C ASN A 65 2.71 -3.54 -9.93
N ALA A 66 2.12 -4.75 -9.81
CA ALA A 66 2.52 -5.94 -10.53
C ALA A 66 1.63 -6.28 -11.75
N THR A 67 0.55 -5.51 -12.00
CA THR A 67 -0.48 -5.80 -13.03
C THR A 67 0.04 -5.95 -14.45
N SER A 68 1.23 -5.43 -14.78
CA SER A 68 1.88 -5.65 -16.08
C SER A 68 2.50 -7.05 -16.22
N GLN A 69 2.71 -7.75 -15.10
CA GLN A 69 3.36 -9.06 -15.01
C GLN A 69 2.41 -10.17 -14.54
N ILE A 70 1.29 -9.81 -13.90
CA ILE A 70 0.25 -10.75 -13.48
C ILE A 70 -1.05 -10.51 -14.25
N LYS A 71 -1.73 -11.60 -14.63
CA LYS A 71 -3.06 -11.52 -15.22
C LYS A 71 -4.11 -11.71 -14.12
N LEU A 72 -4.83 -10.64 -13.80
CA LEU A 72 -6.00 -10.73 -12.93
C LEU A 72 -7.10 -11.52 -13.64
N VAL A 73 -7.85 -12.30 -12.86
CA VAL A 73 -8.99 -13.05 -13.38
C VAL A 73 -10.11 -12.07 -13.70
N GLU A 74 -10.70 -12.19 -14.89
CA GLU A 74 -11.82 -11.34 -15.31
C GLU A 74 -12.99 -11.49 -14.34
N GLY A 75 -13.55 -10.36 -13.89
CA GLY A 75 -14.65 -10.34 -12.93
C GLY A 75 -14.24 -10.61 -11.47
N SER A 76 -12.95 -10.85 -11.20
CA SER A 76 -12.44 -10.91 -9.81
C SER A 76 -12.54 -9.55 -9.13
N TYR A 77 -12.56 -9.55 -7.80
CA TYR A 77 -12.58 -8.34 -6.99
C TYR A 77 -11.48 -7.36 -7.42
N PHE A 78 -10.21 -7.80 -7.41
CA PHE A 78 -9.09 -6.90 -7.73
C PHE A 78 -9.15 -6.38 -9.16
N GLU A 79 -9.64 -7.14 -10.13
CA GLU A 79 -9.81 -6.66 -11.50
C GLU A 79 -10.82 -5.50 -11.59
N LYS A 80 -11.93 -5.60 -10.86
CA LYS A 80 -12.92 -4.52 -10.77
C LYS A 80 -12.39 -3.33 -9.97
N PHE A 81 -11.78 -3.58 -8.82
CA PHE A 81 -11.21 -2.57 -7.93
C PHE A 81 -10.24 -1.66 -8.69
N TYR A 82 -9.19 -2.21 -9.32
CA TYR A 82 -8.22 -1.40 -10.05
C TYR A 82 -8.79 -0.70 -11.28
N LYS A 83 -9.86 -1.23 -11.90
CA LYS A 83 -10.56 -0.54 -12.99
C LYS A 83 -11.36 0.66 -12.46
N GLN A 84 -12.05 0.52 -11.34
CA GLN A 84 -12.86 1.59 -10.74
C GLN A 84 -12.00 2.71 -10.16
N THR A 85 -10.82 2.39 -9.65
CA THR A 85 -9.93 3.33 -8.96
C THR A 85 -8.77 3.85 -9.82
N ALA A 86 -8.74 3.50 -11.12
CA ALA A 86 -7.63 3.84 -12.02
C ALA A 86 -7.36 5.34 -12.08
N ASP A 87 -8.42 6.15 -12.23
CA ASP A 87 -8.35 7.61 -12.38
C ASP A 87 -8.45 8.37 -11.06
N MET A 88 -8.54 7.66 -9.93
CA MET A 88 -8.61 8.26 -8.60
C MET A 88 -7.23 8.64 -8.08
N ASP A 89 -7.16 9.75 -7.34
CA ASP A 89 -5.97 10.08 -6.55
C ASP A 89 -5.82 9.19 -5.30
N PRO A 90 -4.67 9.19 -4.61
CA PRO A 90 -4.45 8.32 -3.45
C PRO A 90 -5.43 8.50 -2.29
N ALA A 91 -6.00 9.71 -2.10
CA ALA A 91 -6.98 9.96 -1.05
C ALA A 91 -8.38 9.46 -1.45
N GLN A 92 -8.75 9.65 -2.72
CA GLN A 92 -9.98 9.09 -3.28
C GLN A 92 -9.98 7.56 -3.26
N ARG A 93 -8.84 6.92 -3.54
CA ARG A 93 -8.67 5.47 -3.41
C ARG A 93 -8.87 4.98 -1.98
N ALA A 94 -8.38 5.73 -1.01
CA ALA A 94 -8.56 5.43 0.41
C ALA A 94 -10.03 5.54 0.82
N ALA A 95 -10.71 6.62 0.41
CA ALA A 95 -12.15 6.79 0.64
C ALA A 95 -12.99 5.70 -0.04
N PHE A 96 -12.62 5.27 -1.26
CA PHE A 96 -13.27 4.13 -1.91
C PHE A 96 -13.11 2.83 -1.09
N LEU A 97 -11.91 2.59 -0.56
CA LEU A 97 -11.61 1.42 0.25
C LEU A 97 -12.34 1.44 1.61
N GLU A 98 -12.59 2.62 2.18
CA GLU A 98 -13.38 2.79 3.41
C GLU A 98 -14.85 2.38 3.25
N GLU A 99 -15.40 2.52 2.05
CA GLU A 99 -16.79 2.20 1.72
C GLU A 99 -16.94 0.78 1.12
N ASP A 100 -15.88 -0.02 1.09
CA ASP A 100 -15.84 -1.33 0.43
C ASP A 100 -16.05 -2.49 1.42
N ASP A 101 -17.32 -2.84 1.64
CA ASP A 101 -17.73 -3.95 2.51
C ASP A 101 -17.12 -5.30 2.09
N GLU A 102 -16.92 -5.56 0.78
CA GLU A 102 -16.37 -6.83 0.30
C GLU A 102 -14.91 -6.99 0.76
N MET A 103 -14.14 -5.91 0.76
CA MET A 103 -12.77 -5.91 1.26
C MET A 103 -12.70 -5.98 2.80
N GLU A 104 -13.60 -5.28 3.49
CA GLU A 104 -13.68 -5.34 4.97
C GLU A 104 -13.95 -6.77 5.46
N ASP A 105 -14.91 -7.46 4.84
CA ASP A 105 -15.24 -8.85 5.13
C ASP A 105 -14.03 -9.77 4.86
N ALA A 106 -13.38 -9.61 3.71
CA ALA A 106 -12.20 -10.40 3.34
C ALA A 106 -11.03 -10.18 4.30
N HIS A 107 -10.79 -8.94 4.73
CA HIS A 107 -9.77 -8.59 5.72
C HIS A 107 -10.08 -9.26 7.06
N SER A 108 -11.32 -9.18 7.54
CA SER A 108 -11.74 -9.76 8.82
C SER A 108 -11.58 -11.28 8.86
N VAL A 109 -11.93 -11.96 7.77
CA VAL A 109 -11.71 -13.41 7.62
C VAL A 109 -10.22 -13.73 7.65
N ALA A 110 -9.39 -12.99 6.91
CA ALA A 110 -7.95 -13.21 6.87
C ALA A 110 -7.28 -12.97 8.23
N ALA A 111 -7.69 -11.92 8.96
CA ALA A 111 -7.17 -11.60 10.29
C ALA A 111 -7.48 -12.70 11.31
N SER A 112 -8.62 -13.38 11.18
CA SER A 112 -9.04 -14.46 12.08
C SER A 112 -8.48 -15.83 11.71
N ALA A 113 -7.84 -15.97 10.54
CA ALA A 113 -7.34 -17.24 10.02
C ALA A 113 -5.89 -17.56 10.44
N GLY A 114 -5.21 -16.64 11.12
CA GLY A 114 -3.84 -16.83 11.58
C GLY A 114 -3.72 -17.85 12.72
N ASP A 115 -2.49 -18.32 12.97
CA ASP A 115 -2.19 -19.26 14.07
C ASP A 115 -2.27 -18.62 15.47
N THR A 116 -2.41 -17.29 15.53
CA THR A 116 -2.48 -16.51 16.76
C THR A 116 -3.80 -15.76 16.83
N ASP A 117 -4.29 -15.54 18.05
CA ASP A 117 -5.46 -14.68 18.26
C ASP A 117 -5.22 -13.26 17.73
N ALA A 118 -6.26 -12.66 17.17
CA ALA A 118 -6.21 -11.28 16.68
C ALA A 118 -5.99 -10.31 17.86
N ASN A 119 -4.93 -9.50 17.78
CA ASN A 119 -4.65 -8.43 18.72
C ASN A 119 -4.98 -7.08 18.07
N VAL A 120 -5.66 -6.21 18.81
CA VAL A 120 -6.05 -4.86 18.37
C VAL A 120 -5.03 -3.80 18.72
N ASP A 121 -4.17 -4.06 19.71
CA ASP A 121 -3.10 -3.16 20.15
C ASP A 121 -1.77 -3.65 19.57
N VAL A 122 -1.49 -3.18 18.35
CA VAL A 122 -0.30 -3.53 17.58
C VAL A 122 0.46 -2.26 17.22
N ASN A 123 1.79 -2.33 17.30
CA ASN A 123 2.68 -1.24 16.92
C ASN A 123 3.49 -1.57 15.65
N GLU A 124 3.22 -2.74 15.06
CA GLU A 124 3.84 -3.20 13.84
C GLU A 124 3.08 -2.70 12.61
N HIS A 125 3.83 -2.37 11.56
CA HIS A 125 3.30 -1.79 10.34
C HIS A 125 3.82 -2.50 9.10
N PHE A 126 2.93 -2.75 8.16
CA PHE A 126 3.28 -3.30 6.85
C PHE A 126 3.55 -2.20 5.84
N VAL A 127 4.63 -2.34 5.09
CA VAL A 127 4.92 -1.56 3.87
C VAL A 127 5.18 -2.47 2.69
N CYS A 128 4.84 -2.00 1.50
CA CYS A 128 5.08 -2.73 0.26
C CYS A 128 6.27 -2.13 -0.50
N PHE A 129 7.18 -2.98 -0.94
CA PHE A 129 8.22 -2.64 -1.91
C PHE A 129 7.90 -3.27 -3.26
N SER A 130 7.89 -2.47 -4.33
CA SER A 130 7.65 -2.94 -5.71
C SER A 130 8.46 -2.15 -6.71
N CYS A 131 8.86 -2.79 -7.81
CA CYS A 131 9.56 -2.12 -8.91
C CYS A 131 8.55 -1.66 -9.98
N VAL A 132 8.59 -0.37 -10.33
CA VAL A 132 7.76 0.22 -11.39
C VAL A 132 8.65 1.04 -12.30
N ASP A 133 8.57 0.81 -13.62
CA ASP A 133 9.40 1.48 -14.62
C ASP A 133 10.92 1.44 -14.32
N GLY A 134 11.39 0.35 -13.72
CA GLY A 134 12.81 0.13 -13.41
C GLY A 134 13.31 0.88 -12.16
N GLU A 135 12.41 1.33 -11.29
CA GLU A 135 12.72 2.01 -10.04
C GLU A 135 12.01 1.33 -8.87
N LEU A 136 12.70 1.17 -7.74
CA LEU A 136 12.18 0.59 -6.51
C LEU A 136 11.39 1.65 -5.74
N TYR A 137 10.13 1.33 -5.42
CA TYR A 137 9.27 2.17 -4.61
C TYR A 137 8.90 1.49 -3.30
N GLU A 138 8.98 2.26 -2.22
CA GLU A 138 8.31 1.96 -0.95
C GLU A 138 6.93 2.63 -0.93
N LEU A 139 5.92 1.81 -0.66
CA LEU A 139 4.51 2.15 -0.73
C LEU A 139 3.90 1.96 0.66
N ASP A 140 4.06 3.00 1.47
CA ASP A 140 3.47 3.12 2.81
C ASP A 140 2.22 4.00 2.74
N GLY A 141 1.06 3.43 3.05
CA GLY A 141 -0.22 4.18 3.03
C GLY A 141 -0.30 5.31 4.05
N ARG A 142 0.56 5.34 5.09
CA ARG A 142 0.62 6.44 6.06
C ARG A 142 1.28 7.69 5.49
N LYS A 143 2.16 7.52 4.49
CA LYS A 143 2.90 8.59 3.83
C LYS A 143 2.02 9.41 2.90
N SER A 144 2.46 10.64 2.64
CA SER A 144 1.79 11.52 1.67
C SER A 144 1.95 11.04 0.21
N GLN A 145 3.04 10.32 -0.09
CA GLN A 145 3.38 9.83 -1.42
C GLN A 145 4.34 8.62 -1.35
N PRO A 146 4.49 7.85 -2.44
CA PRO A 146 5.53 6.82 -2.56
C PRO A 146 6.94 7.36 -2.33
N THR A 147 7.81 6.56 -1.72
CA THR A 147 9.24 6.89 -1.59
C THR A 147 10.03 6.12 -2.65
N SER A 148 10.71 6.83 -3.55
CA SER A 148 11.66 6.20 -4.46
C SER A 148 12.96 5.87 -3.75
N HIS A 149 13.45 4.65 -3.98
CA HIS A 149 14.76 4.15 -3.54
C HIS A 149 15.78 4.02 -4.68
N GLY A 150 15.42 4.47 -5.89
CA GLY A 150 16.29 4.40 -7.07
C GLY A 150 16.18 3.09 -7.88
N PRO A 151 17.01 2.93 -8.93
CA PRO A 151 16.99 1.77 -9.82
C PRO A 151 17.52 0.48 -9.18
#